data_AF-A0A1E2UQ90-F1
#
_entry.id   AF-A0A1E2UQ90-F1
#
_cell.length_a   1.000
_cell.length_b   1.000
_cell.length_c   1.000
_cell.angle_alpha   90.00
_cell.angle_beta   90.00
_cell.angle_gamma   90.00
#
_symmetry.space_group_name_H-M   'P 1'
#
loop_
_entity.id
_entity.type
_entity.pdbx_description
1 polymer ?
#
loop_
_entity_poly.entity_id
_entity_poly.type
_entity_poly.pdbx_seq_one_letter_code
_entity_poly.pdbx_strand_id
1 'polypeptide(L)'
;MALVMVFNAHGKTLTDEEDFWEEPQIEVNEGVLEFLSQPPEKPVHHHQNQITITRSSLQDGWVELSQCHHHLDPVPRLEIVYHPQRIRDIRIVSLSNIGHAEVLGHKLDLSDIKRSAEICLSAQSRALHNLGEGLYQLRNGPYMRRFLDGYYPMQLSLEVRYPAERIELSGQQPLPEGGVDRQSMNGRFKWSGWFTGKLSTQLDFRLNPLSE
;
A
#
# COMPACT_ATOMS: atom_id res chain seq x y z
N MET A 1 39.16 7.98 34.92
CA MET A 1 40.58 7.87 34.52
C MET A 1 40.57 7.17 33.17
N ALA A 2 40.89 7.74 32.01
CA ALA A 2 41.52 9.00 31.59
C ALA A 2 40.57 9.74 30.61
N LEU A 3 40.34 11.05 30.68
CA LEU A 3 41.16 12.22 30.34
C LEU A 3 41.47 12.37 28.82
N VAL A 4 40.58 13.14 28.15
CA VAL A 4 40.80 14.28 27.22
C VAL A 4 41.90 14.19 26.15
N MET A 5 41.55 14.52 24.90
CA MET A 5 42.25 15.57 24.12
C MET A 5 41.27 16.33 23.22
N VAL A 6 40.97 17.57 23.61
CA VAL A 6 40.53 18.65 22.72
C VAL A 6 41.80 19.22 22.12
N PHE A 7 41.92 19.21 20.79
CA PHE A 7 42.92 20.01 20.09
C PHE A 7 42.25 21.24 19.51
N ASN A 8 42.65 22.40 20.04
CA ASN A 8 42.41 23.69 19.43
C ASN A 8 43.77 24.23 19.02
N ALA A 9 44.06 24.27 17.72
CA ALA A 9 45.26 24.91 17.17
C ALA A 9 44.80 26.11 16.35
N HIS A 10 45.16 27.30 16.82
CA HIS A 10 44.90 28.57 16.17
C HIS A 10 45.76 28.75 14.91
N GLY A 11 45.16 29.32 13.87
CA GLY A 11 45.83 30.30 13.02
C GLY A 11 46.00 29.91 11.56
N LYS A 12 45.08 30.39 10.72
CA LYS A 12 45.37 31.14 9.48
C LYS A 12 44.10 31.84 9.02
N THR A 13 44.19 33.16 8.86
CA THR A 13 43.17 33.98 8.21
C THR A 13 43.50 34.06 6.72
N LEU A 14 42.50 33.79 5.87
CA LEU A 14 42.01 34.63 4.77
C LEU A 14 41.39 33.75 3.66
N THR A 15 40.14 34.11 3.34
CA THR A 15 39.49 34.09 2.03
C THR A 15 39.40 32.75 1.31
N ASP A 16 38.21 32.16 1.27
CA ASP A 16 37.34 32.18 0.09
C ASP A 16 36.13 31.25 0.31
N GLU A 17 34.96 31.80 0.02
CA GLU A 17 33.75 31.13 -0.50
C GLU A 17 33.69 29.59 -0.35
N GLU A 18 33.09 29.12 0.75
CA GLU A 18 32.48 27.79 0.77
C GLU A 18 30.98 27.98 1.02
N ASP A 19 30.25 28.12 -0.10
CA ASP A 19 28.87 27.64 -0.24
C ASP A 19 28.86 26.16 0.18
N PHE A 20 28.80 25.96 1.49
CA PHE A 20 28.64 24.66 2.13
C PHE A 20 27.19 24.27 1.90
N TRP A 21 26.97 23.52 0.82
CA TRP A 21 25.70 22.90 0.44
C TRP A 21 24.88 22.57 1.68
N GLU A 22 23.82 23.34 1.95
CA GLU A 22 22.70 22.87 2.75
C GLU A 22 22.08 21.73 1.93
N GLU A 23 22.62 20.53 2.08
CA GLU A 23 21.92 19.33 1.66
C GLU A 23 20.56 19.38 2.38
N PRO A 24 19.43 19.45 1.66
CA PRO A 24 18.15 19.43 2.31
C PRO A 24 18.12 18.17 3.16
N GLN A 25 17.97 18.33 4.48
CA GLN A 25 17.78 17.20 5.36
C GLN A 25 16.55 16.48 4.85
N ILE A 26 16.76 15.38 4.12
CA ILE A 26 15.67 14.50 3.70
C ILE A 26 15.15 13.93 5.00
N GLU A 27 14.04 14.47 5.50
CA GLU A 27 13.35 13.92 6.66
C GLU A 27 12.90 12.51 6.28
N VAL A 28 13.67 11.52 6.72
CA VAL A 28 13.40 10.12 6.42
C VAL A 28 12.18 9.73 7.24
N ASN A 29 11.02 9.61 6.59
CA ASN A 29 9.83 9.08 7.22
C ASN A 29 10.14 7.68 7.76
N GLU A 30 10.06 7.47 9.08
CA GLU A 30 10.38 6.19 9.75
C GLU A 30 9.20 5.17 9.74
N GLY A 31 8.13 5.46 9.00
CA GLY A 31 6.96 4.60 8.83
C GLY A 31 5.65 5.21 9.33
N VAL A 32 5.66 6.46 9.79
CA VAL A 32 4.47 7.22 10.17
C VAL A 32 3.67 7.51 8.90
N LEU A 33 2.38 7.16 8.90
CA LEU A 33 1.51 7.42 7.76
C LEU A 33 1.33 8.92 7.55
N GLU A 34 1.64 9.40 6.35
CA GLU A 34 1.38 10.76 5.92
C GLU A 34 0.76 10.75 4.52
N PHE A 35 -0.38 11.40 4.36
CA PHE A 35 -1.04 11.56 3.06
C PHE A 35 -0.51 12.79 2.34
N LEU A 36 -0.18 12.65 1.06
CA LEU A 36 0.33 13.74 0.24
C LEU A 36 -0.83 14.44 -0.46
N SER A 37 -0.90 15.76 -0.33
CA SER A 37 -1.92 16.60 -0.96
C SER A 37 -1.66 16.88 -2.45
N GLN A 38 -0.42 16.69 -2.89
CA GLN A 38 0.02 16.87 -4.27
C GLN A 38 0.66 15.57 -4.78
N PRO A 39 0.50 15.27 -6.09
CA PRO A 39 1.17 14.13 -6.69
C PRO A 39 2.71 14.31 -6.66
N PRO A 40 3.49 13.23 -6.47
CA PRO A 40 4.93 13.28 -6.64
C PRO A 40 5.34 13.72 -8.07
N GLU A 41 6.49 14.38 -8.20
CA GLU A 41 6.99 14.90 -9.50
C GLU A 41 7.21 13.83 -10.58
N LYS A 42 7.50 12.60 -10.16
CA LYS A 42 7.74 11.44 -11.03
C LYS A 42 6.71 10.36 -10.73
N PRO A 43 6.34 9.52 -11.72
CA PRO A 43 5.54 8.33 -11.45
C PRO A 43 6.16 7.49 -10.35
N VAL A 44 5.38 7.19 -9.32
CA VAL A 44 5.76 6.32 -8.20
C VAL A 44 5.09 4.97 -8.35
N HIS A 45 5.57 3.98 -7.57
CA HIS A 45 4.89 2.69 -7.47
C HIS A 45 3.41 2.92 -7.14
N HIS A 46 2.55 2.45 -8.06
CA HIS A 46 1.12 2.53 -7.92
C HIS A 46 0.56 1.14 -7.67
N HIS A 47 -0.08 0.99 -6.51
CA HIS A 47 -0.76 -0.23 -6.12
C HIS A 47 -2.26 -0.08 -6.38
N GLN A 48 -2.79 -0.84 -7.33
CA GLN A 48 -4.21 -0.85 -7.61
C GLN A 48 -4.83 -2.14 -7.08
N ASN A 49 -5.82 -2.01 -6.19
CA ASN A 49 -6.55 -3.12 -5.61
C ASN A 49 -8.04 -3.01 -5.91
N GLN A 50 -8.59 -4.08 -6.46
CA GLN A 50 -10.02 -4.29 -6.55
C GLN A 50 -10.40 -5.50 -5.69
N ILE A 51 -11.28 -5.28 -4.72
CA ILE A 51 -11.77 -6.29 -3.80
C ILE A 51 -13.25 -6.48 -4.03
N THR A 52 -13.70 -7.73 -4.12
CA THR A 52 -15.13 -8.06 -4.20
C THR A 52 -15.54 -8.85 -2.97
N ILE A 53 -16.39 -8.23 -2.15
CA ILE A 53 -17.15 -8.92 -1.12
C ILE A 53 -18.31 -9.61 -1.83
N THR A 54 -18.41 -10.92 -1.67
CA THR A 54 -19.51 -11.74 -2.21
C THR A 54 -20.45 -12.15 -1.09
N ARG A 55 -21.55 -12.84 -1.41
CA ARG A 55 -22.43 -13.42 -0.39
C ARG A 55 -21.72 -14.49 0.43
N SER A 56 -20.84 -15.30 -0.17
CA SER A 56 -20.06 -16.30 0.57
C SER A 56 -18.99 -15.64 1.45
N SER A 57 -18.44 -14.50 1.04
CA SER A 57 -17.50 -13.72 1.86
C SER A 57 -18.08 -13.34 3.23
N LEU A 58 -19.38 -13.06 3.30
CA LEU A 58 -20.07 -12.77 4.57
C LEU A 58 -20.11 -13.99 5.53
N GLN A 59 -19.92 -15.19 5.01
CA GLN A 59 -19.94 -16.44 5.78
C GLN A 59 -18.52 -16.89 6.14
N ASP A 60 -17.57 -16.83 5.20
CA ASP A 60 -16.24 -17.43 5.35
C ASP A 60 -15.09 -16.41 5.52
N GLY A 61 -15.35 -15.14 5.27
CA GLY A 61 -14.40 -14.03 5.35
C GLY A 61 -13.44 -13.91 4.15
N TRP A 62 -13.57 -14.77 3.14
CA TRP A 62 -12.76 -14.75 1.92
C TRP A 62 -13.36 -13.82 0.88
N VAL A 63 -12.60 -12.81 0.48
CA VAL A 63 -12.95 -11.87 -0.60
C VAL A 63 -12.16 -12.19 -1.85
N GLU A 64 -12.73 -11.89 -3.01
CA GLU A 64 -11.98 -11.92 -4.26
C GLU A 64 -11.06 -10.70 -4.32
N LEU A 65 -9.82 -10.91 -4.76
CA LEU A 65 -8.80 -9.88 -4.90
C LEU A 65 -8.28 -9.87 -6.34
N SER A 66 -8.32 -8.71 -6.98
CA SER A 66 -7.55 -8.40 -8.17
C SER A 66 -6.60 -7.26 -7.83
N GLN A 67 -5.32 -7.44 -8.11
CA GLN A 67 -4.26 -6.54 -7.68
C GLN A 67 -3.28 -6.29 -8.82
N CYS A 68 -2.96 -5.03 -9.08
CA CYS A 68 -1.93 -4.64 -10.04
C CYS A 68 -0.87 -3.78 -9.34
N HIS A 69 0.39 -4.04 -9.64
CA HIS A 69 1.52 -3.22 -9.25
C HIS A 69 2.06 -2.56 -10.51
N HIS A 70 1.92 -1.24 -10.61
CA HIS A 70 2.45 -0.45 -11.72
C HIS A 70 3.67 0.33 -11.28
N HIS A 71 4.58 0.62 -12.22
CA HIS A 71 5.82 1.35 -11.93
C HIS A 71 6.63 0.73 -10.79
N LEU A 72 6.77 -0.60 -10.80
CA LEU A 72 7.64 -1.30 -9.86
C LEU A 72 9.08 -0.76 -9.98
N ASP A 73 9.77 -0.70 -8.84
CA ASP A 73 11.17 -0.29 -8.81
C ASP A 73 12.03 -1.27 -9.62
N PRO A 74 12.92 -0.78 -10.50
CA PRO A 74 13.76 -1.65 -11.30
C PRO A 74 14.84 -2.29 -10.41
N VAL A 75 14.75 -3.60 -10.21
CA VAL A 75 15.67 -4.39 -9.39
C VAL A 75 15.89 -5.78 -9.99
N PRO A 76 17.03 -6.45 -9.71
CA PRO A 76 17.30 -7.78 -10.26
C PRO A 76 16.31 -8.84 -9.80
N ARG A 77 15.80 -8.72 -8.56
CA ARG A 77 14.87 -9.66 -7.94
C ARG A 77 13.93 -8.93 -6.98
N LEU A 78 12.66 -9.33 -6.97
CA LEU A 78 11.63 -8.82 -6.06
C LEU A 78 10.73 -9.99 -5.61
N GLU A 79 10.36 -10.02 -4.33
CA GLU A 79 9.33 -10.92 -3.84
C GLU A 79 8.10 -10.12 -3.40
N ILE A 80 6.91 -10.56 -3.82
CA ILE A 80 5.63 -10.08 -3.26
C ILE A 80 5.14 -11.17 -2.32
N VAL A 81 5.12 -10.88 -1.01
CA VAL A 81 4.82 -11.88 0.02
C VAL A 81 3.46 -11.58 0.67
N TYR A 82 2.62 -12.60 0.77
CA TYR A 82 1.35 -12.53 1.48
C TYR A 82 1.38 -13.37 2.76
N HIS A 83 0.42 -13.17 3.65
CA HIS A 83 0.31 -13.98 4.85
C HIS A 83 -0.23 -15.38 4.50
N PRO A 84 0.47 -16.49 4.82
CA PRO A 84 0.14 -17.83 4.32
C PRO A 84 -1.27 -18.31 4.64
N GLN A 85 -1.82 -17.92 5.79
CA GLN A 85 -3.18 -18.30 6.22
C GLN A 85 -4.28 -17.33 5.76
N ARG A 86 -3.94 -16.24 5.06
CA ARG A 86 -4.90 -15.20 4.63
C ARG A 86 -4.90 -14.96 3.13
N ILE A 87 -4.22 -15.80 2.37
CA ILE A 87 -4.17 -15.73 0.90
C ILE A 87 -4.27 -17.14 0.33
N ARG A 88 -4.93 -17.28 -0.82
CA ARG A 88 -4.93 -18.52 -1.60
C ARG A 88 -5.25 -18.24 -3.07
N ASP A 89 -5.07 -19.25 -3.90
CA ASP A 89 -5.44 -19.23 -5.32
C ASP A 89 -4.81 -18.06 -6.10
N ILE A 90 -3.57 -17.71 -5.76
CA ILE A 90 -2.82 -16.66 -6.44
C ILE A 90 -2.55 -17.09 -7.89
N ARG A 91 -2.88 -16.21 -8.84
CA ARG A 91 -2.63 -16.40 -10.28
C ARG A 91 -2.11 -15.10 -10.86
N ILE A 92 -1.06 -15.19 -11.67
CA ILE A 92 -0.60 -14.07 -12.48
C ILE A 92 -1.57 -13.90 -13.65
N VAL A 93 -2.10 -12.69 -13.81
CA VAL A 93 -3.07 -12.33 -14.86
C VAL A 93 -2.38 -11.68 -16.05
N SER A 94 -1.42 -10.79 -15.79
CA SER A 94 -0.61 -10.14 -16.82
C SER A 94 0.75 -9.74 -16.27
N LEU A 95 1.71 -9.57 -17.18
CA LEU A 95 3.08 -9.21 -16.87
C LEU A 95 3.63 -8.31 -17.99
N SER A 96 4.36 -7.25 -17.63
CA SER A 96 5.07 -6.40 -18.57
C SER A 96 6.39 -5.92 -17.96
N ASN A 97 7.44 -5.85 -18.79
CA ASN A 97 8.77 -5.38 -18.40
C ASN A 97 9.38 -6.14 -17.20
N ILE A 98 9.04 -7.42 -17.05
CA ILE A 98 9.59 -8.34 -16.05
C ILE A 98 10.02 -9.60 -16.80
N GLY A 99 11.27 -10.03 -16.61
CA GLY A 99 11.81 -11.19 -17.34
C GLY A 99 11.25 -12.53 -16.88
N HIS A 100 11.00 -12.70 -15.58
CA HIS A 100 10.41 -13.93 -15.04
C HIS A 100 9.53 -13.66 -13.81
N ALA A 101 8.45 -14.43 -13.68
CA ALA A 101 7.52 -14.38 -12.58
C ALA A 101 6.95 -15.77 -12.27
N GLU A 102 7.02 -16.19 -11.02
CA GLU A 102 6.50 -17.49 -10.55
C GLU A 102 5.71 -17.33 -9.25
N VAL A 103 4.63 -18.10 -9.11
CA VAL A 103 3.88 -18.20 -7.85
C VAL A 103 4.44 -19.36 -7.02
N LEU A 104 4.99 -19.06 -5.85
CA LEU A 104 5.55 -20.02 -4.92
C LEU A 104 4.74 -20.04 -3.62
N GLY A 105 3.67 -20.82 -3.58
CA GLY A 105 2.77 -20.88 -2.43
C GLY A 105 2.04 -19.56 -2.16
N HIS A 106 2.49 -18.80 -1.15
CA HIS A 106 1.90 -17.53 -0.73
C HIS A 106 2.76 -16.31 -1.11
N LYS A 107 3.68 -16.48 -2.05
CA LYS A 107 4.52 -15.40 -2.57
C LYS A 107 4.62 -15.45 -4.10
N LEU A 108 4.96 -14.33 -4.71
CA LEU A 108 5.43 -14.26 -6.08
C LEU A 108 6.93 -13.97 -6.05
N ASP A 109 7.71 -14.78 -6.78
CA ASP A 109 9.12 -14.53 -7.03
C ASP A 109 9.27 -13.92 -8.43
N LEU A 110 9.85 -12.73 -8.51
CA LEU A 110 10.04 -11.97 -9.74
C LEU A 110 11.53 -11.74 -9.96
N SER A 111 11.97 -11.77 -11.23
CA SER A 111 13.34 -11.38 -11.59
C SER A 111 13.40 -10.62 -12.92
N ASP A 112 14.49 -9.87 -13.11
CA ASP A 112 14.70 -8.95 -14.24
C ASP A 112 13.56 -7.90 -14.34
N ILE A 113 13.34 -7.15 -13.25
CA ILE A 113 12.33 -6.09 -13.16
C ILE A 113 12.92 -4.82 -13.79
N LYS A 114 12.34 -4.40 -14.92
CA LYS A 114 12.80 -3.22 -15.68
C LYS A 114 11.99 -1.98 -15.31
N ARG A 115 12.40 -0.82 -15.84
CA ARG A 115 11.64 0.42 -15.66
C ARG A 115 10.22 0.26 -16.19
N SER A 116 9.27 0.89 -15.51
CA SER A 116 7.84 0.80 -15.85
C SER A 116 7.33 -0.65 -15.86
N ALA A 117 7.88 -1.49 -14.99
CA ALA A 117 7.40 -2.85 -14.75
C ALA A 117 5.98 -2.86 -14.18
N GLU A 118 5.20 -3.80 -14.68
CA GLU A 118 3.83 -4.04 -14.27
C GLU A 118 3.56 -5.54 -14.11
N ILE A 119 2.83 -5.87 -13.05
CA ILE A 119 2.26 -7.20 -12.85
C ILE A 119 0.85 -7.07 -12.28
N CYS A 120 -0.09 -7.81 -12.86
CA CYS A 120 -1.42 -7.98 -12.30
C CYS A 120 -1.64 -9.43 -11.90
N LEU A 121 -2.35 -9.62 -10.80
CA LEU A 121 -2.67 -10.92 -10.23
C LEU A 121 -4.10 -10.96 -9.70
N SER A 122 -4.63 -12.18 -9.61
CA SER A 122 -5.89 -12.49 -8.93
C SER A 122 -5.62 -13.46 -7.79
N ALA A 123 -6.36 -13.35 -6.69
CA ALA A 123 -6.30 -14.27 -5.56
C ALA A 123 -7.61 -14.24 -4.76
N GLN A 124 -7.70 -15.08 -3.73
CA GLN A 124 -8.66 -14.88 -2.65
C GLN A 124 -7.92 -14.47 -1.38
N SER A 125 -8.41 -13.43 -0.70
CA SER A 125 -7.83 -12.90 0.52
C SER A 125 -8.81 -13.04 1.68
N ARG A 126 -8.33 -13.49 2.85
CA ARG A 126 -9.13 -13.55 4.07
C ARG A 126 -9.01 -12.23 4.82
N ALA A 127 -9.73 -11.23 4.31
CA ALA A 127 -9.65 -9.84 4.75
C ALA A 127 -10.95 -9.32 5.37
N LEU A 128 -12.07 -10.03 5.22
CA LEU A 128 -13.35 -9.64 5.79
C LEU A 128 -13.58 -10.36 7.12
N HIS A 129 -13.83 -9.59 8.16
CA HIS A 129 -14.05 -10.07 9.51
C HIS A 129 -15.51 -9.82 9.91
N ASN A 130 -16.19 -10.87 10.37
CA ASN A 130 -17.49 -10.73 11.04
C ASN A 130 -17.23 -10.39 12.51
N LEU A 131 -17.77 -9.25 12.97
CA LEU A 131 -17.58 -8.75 14.34
C LEU A 131 -18.75 -9.12 15.27
N GLY A 132 -19.78 -9.80 14.75
CA GLY A 132 -21.03 -10.07 15.45
C GLY A 132 -22.08 -8.98 15.22
N GLU A 133 -23.33 -9.26 15.61
CA GLU A 133 -24.44 -8.29 15.58
C GLU A 133 -24.67 -7.62 14.20
N GLY A 134 -24.36 -8.32 13.12
CA GLY A 134 -24.50 -7.80 11.76
C GLY A 134 -23.40 -6.81 11.35
N LEU A 135 -22.30 -6.70 12.10
CA LEU A 135 -21.17 -5.85 11.78
C LEU A 135 -20.06 -6.62 11.08
N TYR A 136 -19.51 -6.03 10.03
CA TYR A 136 -18.39 -6.57 9.27
C TYR A 136 -17.30 -5.53 9.11
N GLN A 137 -16.06 -6.00 9.01
CA GLN A 137 -14.91 -5.14 8.84
C GLN A 137 -13.94 -5.73 7.82
N LEU A 138 -13.69 -4.98 6.75
CA LEU A 138 -12.67 -5.30 5.75
C LEU A 138 -11.36 -4.64 6.15
N ARG A 139 -10.30 -5.44 6.35
CA ARG A 139 -8.95 -4.96 6.68
C ARG A 139 -7.97 -5.28 5.56
N ASN A 140 -7.28 -4.28 5.03
CA ASN A 140 -6.24 -4.46 4.00
C ASN A 140 -4.94 -3.74 4.35
N GLY A 141 -3.85 -4.19 3.73
CA GLY A 141 -2.50 -3.70 4.00
C GLY A 141 -1.76 -4.53 5.07
N PRO A 142 -0.63 -4.02 5.59
CA PRO A 142 -0.09 -2.69 5.33
C PRO A 142 0.44 -2.53 3.90
N TYR A 143 0.14 -1.39 3.29
CA TYR A 143 0.74 -0.91 2.05
C TYR A 143 1.92 -0.02 2.41
N MET A 144 3.07 -0.28 1.80
CA MET A 144 4.26 0.53 1.98
C MET A 144 5.24 0.29 0.83
N ARG A 145 5.98 1.32 0.48
CA ARG A 145 7.20 1.22 -0.32
C ARG A 145 8.37 1.59 0.58
N ARG A 146 9.13 0.60 1.02
CA ARG A 146 10.26 0.77 1.94
C ARG A 146 11.56 0.36 1.24
N PHE A 147 12.58 1.20 1.34
CA PHE A 147 13.93 0.85 0.96
C PHE A 147 14.89 1.29 2.08
N LEU A 148 15.69 0.34 2.59
CA LEU A 148 16.45 0.49 3.84
C LEU A 148 15.55 0.97 4.99
N ASP A 149 15.83 2.17 5.52
CA ASP A 149 15.09 2.75 6.65
C ASP A 149 14.06 3.81 6.21
N GLY A 150 14.00 4.13 4.92
CA GLY A 150 13.10 5.14 4.38
C GLY A 150 11.80 4.58 3.79
N TYR A 151 10.70 5.28 4.05
CA TYR A 151 9.42 5.07 3.37
C TYR A 151 9.25 6.09 2.27
N TYR A 152 9.11 5.59 1.05
CA TYR A 152 9.01 6.41 -0.14
C TYR A 152 7.55 6.60 -0.55
N PRO A 153 7.23 7.71 -1.24
CA PRO A 153 5.90 7.93 -1.76
C PRO A 153 5.43 6.77 -2.63
N MET A 154 4.18 6.39 -2.46
CA MET A 154 3.46 5.47 -3.34
C MET A 154 2.03 5.94 -3.55
N GLN A 155 1.41 5.47 -4.64
CA GLN A 155 0.00 5.69 -4.91
C GLN A 155 -0.78 4.41 -4.58
N LEU A 156 -1.94 4.54 -3.93
CA LEU A 156 -2.88 3.45 -3.78
C LEU A 156 -4.21 3.84 -4.43
N SER A 157 -4.73 2.95 -5.28
CA SER A 157 -6.12 2.99 -5.75
C SER A 157 -6.85 1.77 -5.23
N LEU A 158 -7.91 1.99 -4.46
CA LEU A 158 -8.71 0.96 -3.80
C LEU A 158 -10.15 1.03 -4.32
N GLU A 159 -10.62 -0.07 -4.92
CA GLU A 159 -12.03 -0.30 -5.24
C GLU A 159 -12.53 -1.49 -4.42
N VAL A 160 -13.67 -1.31 -3.74
CA VAL A 160 -14.35 -2.39 -3.03
C VAL A 160 -15.78 -2.50 -3.55
N ARG A 161 -16.13 -3.66 -4.09
CA ARG A 161 -17.49 -4.01 -4.50
C ARG A 161 -18.13 -4.89 -3.43
N TYR A 162 -19.41 -4.65 -3.13
CA TYR A 162 -20.13 -5.37 -2.09
C TYR A 162 -21.62 -5.53 -2.44
N PRO A 163 -22.30 -6.57 -1.91
CA PRO A 163 -23.71 -6.80 -2.16
C PRO A 163 -24.56 -5.79 -1.40
N ALA A 164 -24.94 -4.70 -2.07
CA ALA A 164 -25.67 -3.58 -1.47
C ALA A 164 -27.06 -3.97 -0.94
N GLU A 165 -27.61 -5.08 -1.41
CA GLU A 165 -28.85 -5.67 -0.92
C GLU A 165 -28.66 -6.45 0.40
N ARG A 166 -27.42 -6.59 0.88
CA ARG A 166 -27.07 -7.33 2.11
C ARG A 166 -26.35 -6.48 3.13
N ILE A 167 -25.42 -5.64 2.70
CA ILE A 167 -24.61 -4.82 3.58
C ILE A 167 -24.48 -3.39 3.05
N GLU A 168 -24.35 -2.43 3.96
CA GLU A 168 -24.06 -1.04 3.68
C GLU A 168 -22.72 -0.63 4.29
N LEU A 169 -21.99 0.27 3.62
CA LEU A 169 -20.76 0.87 4.16
C LEU A 169 -21.14 1.85 5.28
N SER A 170 -20.64 1.62 6.49
CA SER A 170 -20.94 2.43 7.69
C SER A 170 -19.75 3.23 8.22
N GLY A 171 -18.52 2.90 7.82
CA GLY A 171 -17.32 3.58 8.31
C GLY A 171 -16.06 3.28 7.50
N GLN A 172 -15.03 4.11 7.68
CA GLN A 172 -13.72 3.93 7.06
C GLN A 172 -12.62 4.56 7.92
N GLN A 173 -11.42 3.97 7.93
CA GLN A 173 -10.23 4.53 8.58
C GLN A 173 -8.95 3.96 7.95
N PRO A 174 -7.82 4.69 7.84
CA PRO A 174 -7.61 6.13 8.03
C PRO A 174 -7.84 6.95 6.75
N LEU A 175 -8.58 6.40 5.78
CA LEU A 175 -8.74 7.00 4.46
C LEU A 175 -9.35 8.42 4.58
N PRO A 176 -8.66 9.47 4.08
CA PRO A 176 -9.12 10.84 4.22
C PRO A 176 -10.46 11.04 3.52
N GLU A 177 -11.33 11.86 4.12
CA GLU A 177 -12.71 12.05 3.63
C GLU A 177 -12.77 12.64 2.20
N GLY A 178 -11.70 13.31 1.76
CA GLY A 178 -11.61 14.07 0.50
C GLY A 178 -10.60 13.55 -0.54
N GLY A 179 -10.36 12.25 -0.64
CA GLY A 179 -9.58 11.68 -1.75
C GLY A 179 -10.19 12.02 -3.12
N VAL A 180 -9.34 12.17 -4.15
CA VAL A 180 -9.67 12.76 -5.47
C VAL A 180 -10.84 12.08 -6.20
N ASP A 181 -11.26 10.86 -5.82
CA ASP A 181 -12.39 10.13 -6.43
C ASP A 181 -13.20 9.29 -5.42
N ARG A 182 -13.58 9.86 -4.27
CA ARG A 182 -14.48 9.14 -3.35
C ARG A 182 -15.89 9.05 -3.93
N GLN A 183 -16.20 7.91 -4.52
CA GLN A 183 -17.56 7.54 -4.91
C GLN A 183 -18.01 6.35 -4.08
N SER A 184 -18.98 6.59 -3.20
CA SER A 184 -19.78 5.52 -2.60
C SER A 184 -21.12 5.50 -3.33
N MET A 185 -21.24 4.59 -4.28
CA MET A 185 -22.52 4.30 -4.96
C MET A 185 -23.00 2.95 -4.46
N ASN A 186 -24.30 2.66 -4.60
CA ASN A 186 -24.90 1.43 -4.12
C ASN A 186 -24.05 0.19 -4.49
N GLY A 187 -23.39 -0.44 -3.51
CA GLY A 187 -22.54 -1.63 -3.70
C GLY A 187 -21.10 -1.38 -4.15
N ARG A 188 -20.59 -0.14 -4.13
CA ARG A 188 -19.21 0.17 -4.53
C ARG A 188 -18.62 1.33 -3.71
N PHE A 189 -17.40 1.11 -3.24
CA PHE A 189 -16.52 2.11 -2.65
C PHE A 189 -15.27 2.29 -3.52
N LYS A 190 -14.85 3.54 -3.74
CA LYS A 190 -13.60 3.89 -4.43
C LYS A 190 -12.81 4.93 -3.65
N TRP A 191 -11.48 4.77 -3.65
CA TRP A 191 -10.55 5.76 -3.13
C TRP A 191 -9.23 5.71 -3.90
N SER A 192 -8.61 6.86 -4.12
CA SER A 192 -7.26 6.96 -4.66
C SER A 192 -6.50 8.09 -3.97
N GLY A 193 -5.21 7.88 -3.69
CA GLY A 193 -4.36 8.89 -3.07
C GLY A 193 -2.89 8.49 -3.02
N TRP A 194 -2.06 9.45 -2.65
CA TRP A 194 -0.62 9.29 -2.44
C TRP A 194 -0.29 9.38 -0.95
N PHE A 195 0.68 8.60 -0.51
CA PHE A 195 1.12 8.59 0.88
C PHE A 195 2.57 8.13 1.02
N THR A 196 3.17 8.46 2.16
CA THR A 196 4.41 7.89 2.70
C THR A 196 4.10 7.13 4.01
N GLY A 197 5.01 6.27 4.44
CA GLY A 197 4.83 5.44 5.64
C GLY A 197 4.06 4.14 5.39
N LYS A 198 3.35 3.65 6.43
CA LYS A 198 2.56 2.41 6.38
C LYS A 198 1.07 2.70 6.40
N LEU A 199 0.37 2.31 5.34
CA LEU A 199 -1.08 2.44 5.27
C LEU A 199 -1.77 1.09 5.46
N SER A 200 -2.53 0.94 6.54
CA SER A 200 -3.52 -0.14 6.70
C SER A 200 -4.90 0.47 6.58
N THR A 201 -5.77 -0.10 5.74
CA THR A 201 -7.12 0.43 5.51
C THR A 201 -8.17 -0.45 6.18
N GLN A 202 -9.18 0.18 6.76
CA GLN A 202 -10.35 -0.43 7.35
C GLN A 202 -11.60 0.15 6.70
N LEU A 203 -12.52 -0.71 6.26
CA LEU A 203 -13.88 -0.34 5.88
C LEU A 203 -14.85 -1.13 6.75
N ASP A 204 -15.78 -0.43 7.38
CA ASP A 204 -16.79 -1.01 8.26
C ASP A 204 -18.12 -1.09 7.53
N PHE A 205 -18.81 -2.21 7.69
CA PHE A 205 -20.10 -2.47 7.06
C PHE A 205 -21.12 -2.94 8.08
N ARG A 206 -22.39 -2.63 7.83
CA ARG A 206 -23.52 -3.13 8.60
C ARG A 206 -24.44 -3.97 7.70
N LEU A 207 -24.99 -5.04 8.26
CA LEU A 207 -26.00 -5.85 7.61
C LEU A 207 -27.32 -5.06 7.48
N ASN A 208 -27.92 -5.12 6.30
CA ASN A 208 -29.19 -4.47 6.06
C ASN A 208 -30.31 -5.32 6.68
N PRO A 209 -31.15 -4.77 7.56
CA PRO A 209 -32.18 -5.54 8.26
C PRO A 209 -33.32 -6.06 7.34
N LEU A 210 -33.37 -5.62 6.09
CA LEU A 210 -34.37 -6.05 5.09
C LEU A 210 -33.86 -7.17 4.16
N SER A 211 -32.77 -7.87 4.53
CA SER A 211 -32.05 -8.81 3.66
C SER A 211 -32.43 -10.28 3.78
N GLU A 212 -33.39 -10.62 4.66
CA GLU A 212 -33.85 -12.00 4.90
C GLU A 212 -34.57 -12.59 3.68
#